data_AF-A0A2D9SN68-F1
#
_entry.id   AF-A0A2D9SN68-F1
#
_cell.length_a   1.000
_cell.length_b   1.000
_cell.length_c   1.000
_cell.angle_alpha   90.00
_cell.angle_beta   90.00
_cell.angle_gamma   90.00
#
_symmetry.space_group_name_H-M   'P 1'
#
loop_
_entity.id
_entity.type
_entity.pdbx_description
1 polymer ?
#
loop_
_entity_poly.entity_id
_entity_poly.type
_entity_poly.pdbx_seq_one_letter_code
_entity_poly.pdbx_strand_id
1 'polypeptide(L)'
;MKFVMQVVVLTALALQVQAEVVVHFLGTGGPEITKNRQGVATLIEVPGNKFLFDAGRGVLQRMGESRINLPLVRNVFLTHLHSDHIEGLPSLWMTSWFITQRNVPMSFWAPPGTIQMIDGLQAFMSHDVVARVNPVVKPIGIRTIFKEITEGGNL
;
A
#
# COMPACT_ATOMS: atom_id res chain seq x y z
N MET A 1 -11.08 -7.78 68.26
CA MET A 1 -11.83 -7.76 66.98
C MET A 1 -10.91 -7.24 65.90
N LYS A 2 -10.65 -8.05 64.86
CA LYS A 2 -9.80 -7.70 63.71
C LYS A 2 -10.65 -6.96 62.68
N PHE A 3 -10.21 -5.79 62.23
CA PHE A 3 -10.68 -5.17 60.99
C PHE A 3 -9.44 -4.83 60.16
N VAL A 4 -9.11 -5.74 59.23
CA VAL A 4 -8.12 -5.47 58.18
C VAL A 4 -8.91 -4.89 57.02
N MET A 5 -8.82 -3.57 56.84
CA MET A 5 -9.36 -2.89 55.67
C MET A 5 -8.42 -3.17 54.49
N GLN A 6 -8.75 -4.19 53.68
CA GLN A 6 -8.13 -4.37 52.37
C GLN A 6 -8.54 -3.19 51.49
N VAL A 7 -7.69 -2.18 51.40
CA VAL A 7 -7.75 -1.20 50.33
C VAL A 7 -7.33 -1.95 49.06
N VAL A 8 -8.32 -2.44 48.34
CA VAL A 8 -8.15 -2.93 46.97
C VAL A 8 -7.83 -1.71 46.12
N VAL A 9 -6.54 -1.43 45.95
CA VAL A 9 -6.07 -0.50 44.92
C VAL A 9 -6.30 -1.19 43.58
N LEU A 10 -7.47 -0.97 42.99
CA LEU A 10 -7.74 -1.23 41.59
C LEU A 10 -6.93 -0.22 40.76
N THR A 11 -5.63 -0.48 40.59
CA THR A 11 -4.87 0.12 39.49
C THR A 11 -5.50 -0.37 38.20
N ALA A 12 -6.29 0.50 37.55
CA ALA A 12 -6.72 0.30 36.19
C ALA A 12 -5.47 0.04 35.34
N LEU A 13 -5.35 -1.18 34.79
CA LEU A 13 -4.44 -1.47 33.70
C LEU A 13 -4.87 -0.60 32.53
N ALA A 14 -4.29 0.59 32.40
CA ALA A 14 -4.28 1.29 31.14
C ALA A 14 -3.51 0.39 30.17
N LEU A 15 -4.22 -0.33 29.32
CA LEU A 15 -3.66 -0.90 28.10
C LEU A 15 -3.13 0.27 27.28
N GLN A 16 -1.87 0.63 27.48
CA GLN A 16 -1.13 1.43 26.51
C GLN A 16 -0.96 0.53 25.29
N VAL A 17 -1.90 0.65 24.36
CA VAL A 17 -1.66 0.23 22.98
C VAL A 17 -0.57 1.16 22.46
N GLN A 18 0.68 0.76 22.62
CA GLN A 18 1.78 1.43 21.97
C GLN A 18 1.49 1.33 20.46
N ALA A 19 1.26 2.47 19.80
CA ALA A 19 1.10 2.49 18.36
C ALA A 19 2.42 2.03 17.74
N GLU A 20 2.50 0.76 17.36
CA GLU A 20 3.68 0.21 16.71
C GLU A 20 3.71 0.68 15.26
N VAL A 21 4.82 1.31 14.88
CA VAL A 21 5.12 1.66 13.49
C VAL A 21 6.08 0.60 12.97
N VAL A 22 5.67 -0.12 11.92
CA VAL A 22 6.50 -1.15 11.29
C VAL A 22 6.90 -0.67 9.89
N VAL A 23 8.20 -0.81 9.58
CA VAL A 23 8.73 -0.45 8.26
C VAL A 23 9.21 -1.71 7.56
N HIS A 24 8.64 -1.99 6.39
CA HIS A 24 9.06 -3.09 5.53
C HIS A 24 9.83 -2.56 4.33
N PHE A 25 11.08 -2.95 4.20
CA PHE A 25 11.87 -2.73 2.98
C PHE A 25 11.52 -3.83 1.96
N LEU A 26 10.50 -3.57 1.15
CA LEU A 26 9.99 -4.51 0.15
C LEU A 26 10.90 -4.61 -1.08
N GLY A 27 11.72 -3.60 -1.29
CA GLY A 27 12.81 -3.66 -2.24
C GLY A 27 13.73 -2.47 -2.04
N THR A 28 15.01 -2.73 -2.25
CA THR A 28 16.06 -1.75 -1.99
C THR A 28 16.94 -1.50 -3.20
N GLY A 29 16.70 -2.17 -4.34
CA GLY A 29 17.40 -1.96 -5.61
C GLY A 29 16.79 -0.85 -6.45
N GLY A 30 17.55 -0.31 -7.40
CA GLY A 30 17.10 0.66 -8.39
C GLY A 30 16.98 0.03 -9.80
N PRO A 31 17.41 0.73 -10.86
CA PRO A 31 17.29 0.24 -12.23
C PRO A 31 18.24 -0.94 -12.54
N GLU A 32 19.22 -1.19 -11.68
CA GLU A 32 20.17 -2.28 -11.85
C GLU A 32 19.51 -3.67 -11.75
N ILE A 33 19.96 -4.60 -12.59
CA ILE A 33 19.50 -6.00 -12.55
C ILE A 33 20.28 -6.73 -11.46
N THR A 34 19.61 -7.11 -10.37
CA THR A 34 20.22 -7.93 -9.31
C THR A 34 19.40 -9.18 -9.03
N LYS A 35 20.08 -10.23 -8.56
CA LYS A 35 19.42 -11.51 -8.23
C LYS A 35 18.56 -11.43 -6.96
N ASN A 36 18.96 -10.61 -5.98
CA ASN A 36 18.46 -10.70 -4.60
C ASN A 36 17.77 -9.41 -4.10
N ARG A 37 17.82 -8.30 -4.85
CA ARG A 37 17.14 -7.05 -4.51
C ARG A 37 16.06 -6.76 -5.53
N GLN A 38 14.82 -6.69 -5.04
CA GLN A 38 13.68 -6.17 -5.80
C GLN A 38 13.82 -4.64 -5.94
N GLY A 39 13.09 -4.06 -6.90
CA GLY A 39 13.07 -2.62 -7.15
C GLY A 39 12.52 -1.82 -5.96
N VAL A 40 12.76 -0.52 -5.94
CA VAL A 40 12.48 0.35 -4.79
C VAL A 40 11.02 0.22 -4.34
N ALA A 41 10.80 -0.18 -3.08
CA ALA A 41 9.50 -0.18 -2.45
C ALA A 41 9.66 -0.25 -0.92
N THR A 42 9.01 0.66 -0.19
CA THR A 42 8.96 0.64 1.28
C THR A 42 7.52 0.73 1.75
N LEU A 43 7.10 -0.17 2.62
CA LEU A 43 5.78 -0.11 3.25
C LEU A 43 5.92 0.36 4.70
N ILE A 44 5.18 1.41 5.07
CA ILE A 44 5.03 1.83 6.46
C ILE A 44 3.65 1.41 6.93
N GLU A 45 3.62 0.60 7.98
CA GLU A 45 2.42 0.16 8.67
C GLU A 45 2.29 0.89 10.01
N VAL A 46 1.11 1.46 10.23
CA VAL A 46 0.70 2.09 11.49
C VAL A 46 -0.69 1.53 11.86
N PRO A 47 -1.18 1.71 13.09
CA PRO A 47 -2.51 1.24 13.46
C PRO A 47 -3.59 1.68 12.46
N GLY A 48 -4.23 0.69 11.83
CA GLY A 48 -5.32 0.89 10.86
C GLY A 48 -4.91 1.36 9.46
N ASN A 49 -3.63 1.67 9.19
CA ASN A 49 -3.20 2.19 7.89
C ASN A 49 -1.88 1.59 7.40
N LYS A 50 -1.76 1.52 6.08
CA LYS A 50 -0.56 1.13 5.37
C LYS A 50 -0.27 2.16 4.28
N PHE A 51 0.98 2.58 4.18
CA PHE A 51 1.46 3.56 3.22
C PHE A 51 2.62 2.95 2.44
N LEU A 52 2.41 2.72 1.15
CA LEU A 52 3.43 2.19 0.25
C LEU A 52 4.14 3.36 -0.42
N PHE A 53 5.46 3.42 -0.31
CA PHE A 53 6.33 4.36 -1.00
C PHE A 53 7.03 3.63 -2.12
N ASP A 54 6.74 4.05 -3.34
CA ASP A 54 7.13 3.44 -4.61
C ASP A 54 6.67 1.98 -4.78
N ALA A 55 6.66 1.54 -6.03
CA ALA A 55 6.22 0.21 -6.43
C ALA A 55 7.13 -0.31 -7.54
N GLY A 56 8.40 -0.51 -7.20
CA GLY A 56 9.37 -1.09 -8.10
C GLY A 56 9.09 -2.56 -8.46
N ARG A 57 9.88 -3.08 -9.39
CA ARG A 57 9.81 -4.47 -9.86
C ARG A 57 9.81 -5.45 -8.70
N GLY A 58 8.86 -6.40 -8.69
CA GLY A 58 8.83 -7.47 -7.69
C GLY A 58 8.13 -7.12 -6.37
N VAL A 59 7.51 -5.94 -6.26
CA VAL A 59 6.85 -5.47 -5.03
C VAL A 59 5.82 -6.47 -4.48
N LEU A 60 4.99 -7.06 -5.35
CA LEU A 60 3.97 -8.03 -4.92
C LEU A 60 4.57 -9.33 -4.40
N GLN A 61 5.66 -9.81 -5.00
CA GLN A 61 6.36 -10.99 -4.53
C GLN A 61 6.87 -10.75 -3.11
N ARG A 62 7.51 -9.59 -2.86
CA ARG A 62 8.00 -9.29 -1.51
C ARG A 62 6.88 -9.02 -0.51
N MET A 63 5.75 -8.46 -0.94
CA MET A 63 4.56 -8.36 -0.09
C MET A 63 4.01 -9.73 0.30
N GLY A 64 3.94 -10.67 -0.64
CA GLY A 64 3.54 -12.06 -0.39
C GLY A 64 4.48 -12.78 0.58
N GLU A 65 5.80 -12.67 0.36
CA GLU A 65 6.84 -13.21 1.25
C GLU A 65 6.73 -12.63 2.66
N SER A 66 6.41 -11.34 2.78
CA SER A 66 6.22 -10.62 4.04
C SER A 66 4.82 -10.81 4.66
N ARG A 67 3.95 -11.63 4.04
CA ARG A 67 2.56 -11.87 4.47
C ARG A 67 1.73 -10.60 4.64
N ILE A 68 1.99 -9.60 3.81
CA ILE A 68 1.26 -8.33 3.82
C ILE A 68 -0.14 -8.54 3.22
N ASN A 69 -1.16 -8.05 3.93
CA ASN A 69 -2.54 -8.09 3.46
C ASN A 69 -2.79 -7.04 2.36
N LEU A 70 -2.72 -7.46 1.10
CA LEU A 70 -2.77 -6.60 -0.10
C LEU A 70 -3.97 -5.62 -0.18
N PRO A 71 -5.23 -5.97 0.17
CA PRO A 71 -6.37 -5.06 0.12
C PRO A 71 -6.19 -3.81 0.99
N LEU A 72 -5.36 -3.92 2.04
CA LEU A 72 -5.08 -2.83 2.96
C LEU A 72 -3.99 -1.89 2.43
N VAL A 73 -3.21 -2.32 1.43
CA VAL A 73 -2.21 -1.49 0.75
C VAL A 73 -2.89 -0.72 -0.38
N ARG A 74 -3.58 0.36 0.01
CA ARG A 74 -4.32 1.22 -0.92
C ARG A 74 -3.82 2.66 -0.95
N ASN A 75 -2.89 3.02 -0.07
CA ASN A 75 -2.30 4.34 -0.07
C ASN A 75 -0.89 4.30 -0.68
N VAL A 76 -0.73 4.77 -1.91
CA VAL A 76 0.51 4.67 -2.69
C VAL A 76 1.12 6.05 -2.91
N PHE A 77 2.37 6.22 -2.48
CA PHE A 77 3.15 7.43 -2.65
C PHE A 77 4.21 7.15 -3.69
N LEU A 78 4.30 7.97 -4.73
CA LEU A 78 5.37 7.86 -5.73
C LEU A 78 6.33 9.01 -5.51
N THR A 79 7.60 8.69 -5.30
CA THR A 79 8.65 9.71 -5.10
C THR A 79 8.93 10.45 -6.40
N HIS A 80 9.01 9.72 -7.51
CA HIS A 80 9.14 10.22 -8.86
C HIS A 80 8.71 9.16 -9.88
N LEU A 81 8.73 9.52 -11.18
CA LEU A 81 8.15 8.70 -12.25
C LEU A 81 9.20 7.97 -13.10
N HIS A 82 10.34 7.59 -12.52
CA HIS A 82 11.27 6.67 -13.18
C HIS A 82 10.76 5.24 -13.13
N SER A 83 11.11 4.43 -14.14
CA SER A 83 10.58 3.10 -14.34
C SER A 83 10.81 2.18 -13.13
N ASP A 84 12.00 2.22 -12.53
CA ASP A 84 12.37 1.37 -11.40
C ASP A 84 11.56 1.64 -10.12
N HIS A 85 10.85 2.77 -10.05
CA HIS A 85 9.91 3.11 -8.98
C HIS A 85 8.45 2.76 -9.29
N ILE A 86 8.10 2.49 -10.55
CA ILE A 86 6.70 2.33 -10.99
C ILE A 86 6.41 1.03 -11.77
N GLU A 87 7.43 0.27 -12.17
CA GLU A 87 7.29 -0.96 -12.96
C GLU A 87 6.40 -2.02 -12.31
N GLY A 88 6.26 -2.01 -10.98
CA GLY A 88 5.39 -2.91 -10.23
C GLY A 88 3.92 -2.48 -10.21
N LEU A 89 3.60 -1.22 -10.54
CA LEU A 89 2.24 -0.66 -10.48
C LEU A 89 1.18 -1.46 -11.26
N PRO A 90 1.43 -1.95 -12.50
CA PRO A 90 0.42 -2.73 -13.20
C PRO A 90 -0.02 -3.96 -12.42
N SER A 91 0.96 -4.68 -11.87
CA SER A 91 0.70 -5.87 -11.06
C SER A 91 0.04 -5.50 -9.74
N LEU A 92 0.56 -4.49 -9.02
CA LEU A 92 -0.01 -4.01 -7.76
C LEU A 92 -1.48 -3.62 -7.93
N TRP A 93 -1.81 -2.91 -9.00
CA TRP A 93 -3.17 -2.43 -9.27
C TRP A 93 -4.11 -3.56 -9.69
N MET A 94 -3.72 -4.43 -10.64
CA MET A 94 -4.57 -5.52 -11.14
C MET A 94 -4.62 -6.74 -10.24
N THR A 95 -3.47 -7.29 -9.86
CA THR A 95 -3.42 -8.52 -9.07
C THR A 95 -4.07 -8.29 -7.72
N SER A 96 -3.80 -7.16 -7.04
CA SER A 96 -4.48 -6.87 -5.77
C SER A 96 -6.00 -6.80 -5.94
N TRP A 97 -6.50 -6.15 -7.00
CA TRP A 97 -7.93 -6.07 -7.25
C TRP A 97 -8.56 -7.43 -7.49
N PHE A 98 -8.00 -8.21 -8.41
CA PHE A 98 -8.60 -9.46 -8.86
C PHE A 98 -8.56 -10.54 -7.78
N ILE A 99 -7.38 -10.82 -7.20
CA ILE A 99 -7.23 -11.97 -6.31
C ILE A 99 -7.88 -11.75 -4.94
N THR A 100 -8.03 -10.48 -4.53
CA THR A 100 -8.56 -10.15 -3.21
C THR A 100 -9.97 -9.58 -3.24
N GLN A 101 -10.54 -9.36 -4.44
CA GLN A 101 -11.84 -8.73 -4.63
C GLN A 101 -11.90 -7.33 -3.97
N ARG A 102 -10.77 -6.61 -3.95
CA ARG A 102 -10.67 -5.26 -3.37
C ARG A 102 -11.79 -4.39 -3.94
N ASN A 103 -12.62 -3.85 -3.07
CA ASN A 103 -13.83 -3.09 -3.43
C ASN A 103 -13.71 -1.59 -3.12
N VAL A 104 -12.53 -1.14 -2.73
CA VAL A 104 -12.19 0.27 -2.47
C VAL A 104 -11.13 0.74 -3.47
N PRO A 105 -11.15 2.01 -3.90
CA PRO A 105 -10.13 2.57 -4.80
C PRO A 105 -8.71 2.56 -4.20
N MET A 106 -7.71 2.63 -5.08
CA MET A 106 -6.31 2.88 -4.70
C MET A 106 -6.02 4.38 -4.83
N SER A 107 -5.44 4.98 -3.79
CA SER A 107 -5.09 6.39 -3.76
C SER A 107 -3.61 6.58 -4.07
N PHE A 108 -3.30 7.61 -4.84
CA PHE A 108 -1.96 7.98 -5.27
C PHE A 108 -1.62 9.41 -4.84
N TRP A 109 -0.47 9.58 -4.21
CA TRP A 109 0.14 10.87 -3.86
C TRP A 109 1.51 10.94 -4.52
N ALA A 110 1.68 11.84 -5.48
CA ALA A 110 2.79 11.72 -6.43
C ALA A 110 3.08 13.04 -7.15
N PRO A 111 4.23 13.21 -7.83
CA PRO A 111 4.52 14.45 -8.55
C PRO A 111 3.63 14.64 -9.80
N PRO A 112 3.67 15.85 -10.40
CA PRO A 112 3.04 16.12 -11.68
C PRO A 112 3.38 15.09 -12.77
N GLY A 113 2.39 14.72 -13.57
CA GLY A 113 2.51 13.70 -14.63
C GLY A 113 2.01 12.32 -14.20
N THR A 114 1.64 12.16 -12.92
CA THR A 114 1.12 10.90 -12.40
C THR A 114 -0.23 10.56 -13.01
N ILE A 115 -1.10 11.56 -13.20
CA ILE A 115 -2.42 11.34 -13.80
C ILE A 115 -2.27 10.74 -15.21
N GLN A 116 -1.42 11.36 -16.06
CA GLN A 116 -1.15 10.86 -17.41
C GLN A 116 -0.57 9.43 -17.40
N MET A 117 0.38 9.17 -16.49
CA MET A 117 0.98 7.84 -16.36
C MET A 117 -0.05 6.78 -15.96
N ILE A 118 -0.94 7.08 -15.02
CA ILE A 118 -1.94 6.12 -14.57
C ILE A 118 -3.06 5.95 -15.60
N ASP A 119 -3.48 6.99 -16.29
CA ASP A 119 -4.41 6.87 -17.42
C ASP A 119 -3.83 5.94 -18.50
N GLY A 120 -2.54 6.08 -18.81
CA GLY A 120 -1.81 5.17 -19.70
C GLY A 120 -1.79 3.74 -19.18
N LEU A 121 -1.56 3.53 -17.88
CA LEU A 121 -1.63 2.22 -17.24
C LEU A 121 -3.03 1.59 -17.37
N GLN A 122 -4.09 2.38 -17.11
CA GLN A 122 -5.47 1.90 -17.20
C GLN A 122 -5.84 1.53 -18.63
N ALA A 123 -5.41 2.33 -19.61
CA ALA A 123 -5.57 2.02 -21.02
C ALA A 123 -4.84 0.74 -21.40
N PHE A 124 -3.57 0.59 -20.96
CA PHE A 124 -2.74 -0.59 -21.20
C PHE A 124 -3.39 -1.89 -20.68
N MET A 125 -4.02 -1.85 -19.50
CA MET A 125 -4.65 -3.03 -18.89
C MET A 125 -6.15 -3.20 -19.22
N SER A 126 -6.73 -2.31 -20.02
CA SER A 126 -8.18 -2.23 -20.25
C SER A 126 -8.80 -3.56 -20.71
N HIS A 127 -8.11 -4.29 -21.60
CA HIS A 127 -8.58 -5.59 -22.09
C HIS A 127 -8.68 -6.63 -20.94
N ASP A 128 -7.70 -6.66 -20.03
CA ASP A 128 -7.70 -7.60 -18.90
C ASP A 128 -8.76 -7.23 -17.87
N VAL A 129 -8.99 -5.93 -17.63
CA VAL A 129 -10.09 -5.45 -16.78
C VAL A 129 -11.44 -5.97 -17.30
N VAL A 130 -11.73 -5.77 -18.59
CA VAL A 130 -13.00 -6.20 -19.19
C VAL A 130 -13.19 -7.71 -19.07
N ALA A 131 -12.13 -8.50 -19.29
CA ALA A 131 -12.18 -9.95 -19.19
C ALA A 131 -12.40 -10.48 -17.77
N ARG A 132 -12.02 -9.71 -16.74
CA ARG A 132 -12.08 -10.14 -15.33
C ARG A 132 -13.31 -9.67 -14.56
N VAL A 133 -13.94 -8.57 -14.98
CA VAL A 133 -15.15 -8.05 -14.32
C VAL A 133 -16.26 -9.10 -14.36
N ASN A 134 -16.85 -9.36 -13.20
CA ASN A 134 -17.96 -10.30 -13.04
C ASN A 134 -18.77 -9.95 -11.77
N PRO A 135 -19.87 -10.66 -11.43
CA PRO A 135 -20.68 -10.34 -10.25
C PRO A 135 -19.92 -10.32 -8.91
N VAL A 136 -18.81 -11.06 -8.81
CA VAL A 136 -17.94 -11.11 -7.62
C VAL A 136 -16.86 -10.03 -7.71
N VAL A 137 -16.17 -9.93 -8.85
CA VAL A 137 -15.07 -8.98 -9.06
C VAL A 137 -15.59 -7.68 -9.66
N LYS A 138 -15.90 -6.72 -8.78
CA LYS A 138 -16.54 -5.45 -9.16
C LYS A 138 -15.51 -4.42 -9.67
N PRO A 139 -15.83 -3.63 -10.71
CA PRO A 139 -14.93 -2.63 -11.27
C PRO A 139 -14.66 -1.44 -10.34
N ILE A 140 -15.39 -1.28 -9.23
CA ILE A 140 -15.12 -0.22 -8.26
C ILE A 140 -13.68 -0.27 -7.70
N GLY A 141 -13.11 -1.47 -7.57
CA GLY A 141 -11.75 -1.66 -7.08
C GLY A 141 -10.66 -1.21 -8.06
N ILE A 142 -10.94 -1.11 -9.35
CA ILE A 142 -9.96 -0.61 -10.31
C ILE A 142 -9.85 0.91 -10.30
N ARG A 143 -10.80 1.62 -9.67
CA ARG A 143 -10.74 3.07 -9.60
C ARG A 143 -9.52 3.54 -8.81
N THR A 144 -9.07 4.71 -9.18
CA THR A 144 -7.93 5.39 -8.58
C THR A 144 -8.33 6.78 -8.13
N ILE A 145 -7.72 7.24 -7.04
CA ILE A 145 -7.87 8.60 -6.51
C ILE A 145 -6.49 9.24 -6.55
N PHE A 146 -6.39 10.50 -6.99
CA PHE A 146 -5.10 11.17 -7.17
C PHE A 146 -5.02 12.46 -6.38
N LYS A 147 -3.83 12.71 -5.83
CA LYS A 147 -3.39 14.03 -5.36
C LYS A 147 -1.97 14.25 -5.87
N GLU A 148 -1.80 15.11 -6.87
CA GLU A 148 -0.46 15.53 -7.27
C GLU A 148 0.12 16.48 -6.20
N ILE A 149 1.37 16.24 -5.79
CA ILE A 149 2.09 16.99 -4.76
C ILE A 149 3.30 17.66 -5.41
N THR A 150 3.42 18.97 -5.22
CA THR A 150 4.63 19.74 -5.52
C THR A 150 5.39 20.03 -4.23
N GLU A 151 6.68 20.32 -4.34
CA GLU A 151 7.47 20.83 -3.22
C GLU A 151 6.75 22.04 -2.58
N GLY A 152 6.56 22.02 -1.26
CA GLY A 152 5.78 23.03 -0.53
C GLY A 152 4.25 22.90 -0.57
N GLY A 153 3.70 21.83 -1.16
CA GLY A 153 2.25 21.57 -1.17
C GLY A 153 1.71 21.13 0.19
N ASN A 154 0.57 21.69 0.62
CA ASN A 154 -0.11 21.28 1.86
C ASN A 154 -0.78 19.90 1.70
N LEU A 155 -0.43 18.98 2.61
CA LEU A 155 -1.02 17.64 2.72
C LEU A 155 -2.46 17.68 3.22
#